data_AF-A0A1M4WAZ3-F1
#
_entry.id   AF-A0A1M4WAZ3-F1
#
_cell.length_a   1.000
_cell.length_b   1.000
_cell.length_c   1.000
_cell.angle_alpha   90.00
_cell.angle_beta   90.00
_cell.angle_gamma   90.00
#
_symmetry.space_group_name_H-M   'P 1'
#
loop_
_entity.id
_entity.type
_entity.pdbx_description
1 polymer ?
#
loop_
_entity_poly.entity_id
_entity_poly.type
_entity_poly.pdbx_seq_one_letter_code
_entity_poly.pdbx_strand_id
1 'polypeptide(L)'
;MTDRTQINALVGALIDGTFGCLDAAAEAINARYGRGTAKGTLSKKRAGLLDWTIAEVIALEDAAGRYPMTRMLARRLAPKVGASSQNGAMQAGIIAKECGEAVAAILSAEMSAGASCRGDALAEIDEAIEALNAARATLEARQD
;
A
#
# COMPACT_ATOMS: atom_id res chain seq x y z
N MET A 1 14.33 14.41 0.61
CA MET A 1 13.89 14.35 -0.80
C MET A 1 12.61 15.18 -0.89
N THR A 2 12.50 16.16 -1.78
CA THR A 2 11.42 17.16 -1.78
C THR A 2 10.04 16.53 -2.01
N ASP A 3 9.05 16.86 -1.17
CA ASP A 3 7.67 16.31 -1.17
C ASP A 3 7.07 16.15 -2.58
N ARG A 4 7.33 17.10 -3.48
CA ARG A 4 6.86 17.08 -4.88
C ARG A 4 7.31 15.85 -5.67
N THR A 5 8.56 15.42 -5.50
CA THR A 5 9.10 14.24 -6.20
C THR A 5 8.43 12.97 -5.71
N GLN A 6 8.18 12.88 -4.41
CA GLN A 6 7.48 11.74 -3.80
C GLN A 6 6.02 11.68 -4.26
N ILE A 7 5.31 12.81 -4.28
CA ILE A 7 3.93 12.88 -4.81
C ILE A 7 3.90 12.39 -6.26
N ASN A 8 4.81 12.87 -7.11
CA ASN A 8 4.84 12.48 -8.52
C ASN A 8 5.17 10.99 -8.68
N ALA A 9 6.06 10.43 -7.86
CA ALA A 9 6.36 9.00 -7.86
C ALA A 9 5.15 8.15 -7.45
N LEU A 10 4.45 8.52 -6.38
CA LEU A 10 3.29 7.78 -5.88
C LEU A 10 2.14 7.81 -6.89
N VAL A 11 1.83 8.98 -7.45
CA VAL A 11 0.77 9.12 -8.48
C VAL A 11 1.19 8.43 -9.78
N GLY A 12 2.47 8.52 -10.17
CA GLY A 12 3.02 7.82 -11.33
C GLY A 12 2.86 6.31 -11.22
N ALA A 13 3.26 5.72 -10.09
CA ALA A 13 3.09 4.29 -9.84
C ALA A 13 1.62 3.85 -9.80
N LEU A 14 0.73 4.72 -9.31
CA LEU A 14 -0.72 4.47 -9.34
C LEU A 14 -1.25 4.43 -10.78
N ILE A 15 -0.83 5.38 -11.61
CA ILE A 15 -1.18 5.44 -13.04
C ILE A 15 -0.66 4.21 -13.78
N ASP A 16 0.63 3.91 -13.64
CA ASP A 16 1.26 2.78 -14.34
C ASP A 16 0.69 1.44 -13.91
N GLY A 17 0.40 1.26 -12.61
CA GLY A 17 -0.05 -0.02 -12.07
C GLY A 17 -1.55 -0.28 -12.13
N THR A 18 -2.41 0.74 -12.30
CA THR A 18 -3.88 0.55 -12.39
C THR A 18 -4.41 0.91 -13.77
N PHE A 19 -4.02 2.07 -14.31
CA PHE A 19 -4.65 2.65 -15.49
C PHE A 19 -3.89 2.29 -16.78
N GLY A 20 -2.59 1.99 -16.67
CA GLY A 20 -1.73 1.59 -17.78
C GLY A 20 -1.39 2.70 -18.78
N CYS A 21 -2.20 3.76 -18.86
CA CYS A 21 -1.95 4.91 -19.70
C CYS A 21 -2.55 6.20 -19.11
N LEU A 22 -2.09 7.34 -19.62
CA LEU A 22 -2.55 8.67 -19.19
C LEU A 22 -3.97 9.00 -19.66
N ASP A 23 -4.45 8.37 -20.75
CA ASP A 23 -5.80 8.60 -21.25
C ASP A 23 -6.84 7.97 -20.29
N ALA A 24 -6.60 6.73 -19.83
CA ALA A 24 -7.44 6.08 -18.83
C ALA A 24 -7.45 6.82 -17.49
N ALA A 25 -6.29 7.35 -17.06
CA ALA A 25 -6.19 8.17 -15.85
C ALA A 25 -6.96 9.49 -15.97
N ALA A 26 -6.92 10.13 -17.14
CA ALA A 26 -7.69 11.34 -17.43
C ALA A 26 -9.20 11.06 -17.39
N GLU A 27 -9.65 9.99 -18.02
CA GLU A 27 -11.06 9.58 -17.98
C GLU A 27 -11.55 9.28 -16.56
N ALA A 28 -10.73 8.65 -15.71
CA ALA A 28 -11.08 8.40 -14.32
C ALA A 28 -11.32 9.71 -13.52
N ILE A 29 -10.49 10.74 -13.77
CA ILE A 29 -10.65 12.07 -13.16
C ILE A 29 -11.92 12.76 -13.70
N ASN A 30 -12.12 12.69 -15.01
CA ASN A 30 -13.26 13.33 -15.68
C ASN A 30 -14.59 12.69 -15.27
N ALA A 31 -14.64 11.36 -15.13
CA ALA A 31 -15.82 10.63 -14.67
C ALA A 31 -16.28 11.06 -13.28
N ARG A 32 -15.34 11.45 -12.40
CA ARG A 32 -15.67 11.88 -11.04
C ARG A 32 -16.12 13.33 -10.96
N TYR A 33 -15.42 14.25 -11.63
CA TYR A 33 -15.62 15.70 -11.42
C TYR A 33 -16.22 16.44 -12.62
N GLY A 34 -16.46 15.78 -13.75
CA GLY A 34 -17.03 16.38 -14.94
C GLY A 34 -16.17 17.49 -15.57
N ARG A 35 -14.89 17.62 -15.18
CA ARG A 35 -13.96 18.64 -15.69
C ARG A 35 -12.77 17.97 -16.36
N GLY A 36 -12.52 18.37 -17.61
CA GLY A 36 -11.60 17.77 -18.56
C GLY A 36 -10.12 17.95 -18.24
N THR A 37 -9.60 17.16 -17.29
CA THR A 37 -8.18 16.89 -17.26
C THR A 37 -7.83 16.09 -18.52
N ALA A 38 -6.94 16.64 -19.34
CA ALA A 38 -6.49 16.02 -20.58
C ALA A 38 -5.14 15.31 -20.38
N LYS A 39 -4.88 14.30 -21.22
CA LYS A 39 -3.59 13.58 -21.28
C LYS A 39 -2.37 14.51 -21.24
N GLY A 40 -2.41 15.60 -22.00
CA GLY A 40 -1.32 16.58 -22.07
C GLY A 40 -1.06 17.29 -20.74
N THR A 41 -2.10 17.54 -19.95
CA THR A 41 -1.98 18.11 -18.60
C THR A 41 -1.33 17.10 -17.65
N LEU A 42 -1.77 15.83 -17.68
CA LEU A 42 -1.17 14.77 -16.86
C LEU A 42 0.29 14.49 -17.25
N SER A 43 0.62 14.55 -18.54
CA SER A 43 1.99 14.41 -19.03
C SER A 43 2.91 15.51 -18.47
N LYS A 44 2.46 16.77 -18.47
CA LYS A 44 3.19 17.88 -17.85
C LYS A 44 3.36 17.70 -16.34
N LYS A 45 2.36 17.16 -15.64
CA LYS A 45 2.47 16.81 -14.20
C LYS A 45 3.49 15.70 -13.96
N ARG A 46 3.46 14.64 -14.77
CA ARG A 46 4.45 13.55 -14.75
C ARG A 46 5.87 14.03 -15.00
N ALA A 47 6.05 14.96 -15.93
CA ALA A 47 7.34 15.62 -16.17
C ALA A 47 7.76 16.60 -15.06
N GLY A 48 6.94 16.79 -14.02
CA GLY A 48 7.21 17.72 -12.94
C GLY A 48 7.05 19.19 -13.33
N LEU A 49 6.46 19.50 -14.50
CA LEU A 49 6.21 20.87 -14.96
C LEU A 49 4.96 21.48 -14.31
N LEU A 50 4.03 20.65 -13.85
CA LEU A 50 2.83 21.05 -13.14
C LEU A 50 2.68 20.22 -11.85
N ASP A 51 2.01 20.81 -10.86
CA ASP A 51 1.73 20.13 -9.60
C ASP A 51 0.42 19.33 -9.66
N TRP A 52 0.36 18.26 -8.89
CA TRP A 52 -0.85 17.46 -8.69
C TRP A 52 -1.80 18.17 -7.74
N THR A 53 -3.08 18.25 -8.10
CA THR A 53 -4.12 18.78 -7.20
C THR A 53 -4.67 17.66 -6.33
N ILE A 54 -5.17 18.01 -5.14
CA ILE A 54 -5.79 17.05 -4.23
C ILE A 54 -7.00 16.37 -4.88
N ALA A 55 -7.80 17.12 -5.66
CA ALA A 55 -8.95 16.55 -6.36
C ALA A 55 -8.54 15.43 -7.32
N GLU A 56 -7.52 15.65 -8.15
CA GLU A 56 -7.01 14.63 -9.07
C GLU A 56 -6.47 13.41 -8.33
N VAL A 57 -5.73 13.61 -7.23
CA VAL A 57 -5.21 12.52 -6.40
C VAL A 57 -6.36 11.67 -5.85
N ILE A 58 -7.39 12.30 -5.26
CA ILE A 58 -8.57 11.59 -4.74
C ILE A 58 -9.26 10.79 -5.84
N ALA A 59 -9.48 11.39 -7.03
CA ALA A 59 -10.12 10.66 -8.12
C ALA A 59 -9.33 9.41 -8.53
N LEU A 60 -8.02 9.53 -8.66
CA LEU A 60 -7.17 8.42 -9.05
C LEU A 60 -7.10 7.33 -7.97
N GLU A 61 -6.97 7.71 -6.69
CA GLU A 61 -6.94 6.75 -5.58
C GLU A 61 -8.26 5.99 -5.45
N ASP A 62 -9.38 6.69 -5.50
CA ASP A 62 -10.71 6.09 -5.41
C ASP A 62 -10.99 5.16 -6.61
N ALA A 63 -10.68 5.60 -7.83
CA ALA A 63 -10.86 4.78 -9.03
C ALA A 63 -9.93 3.56 -9.06
N ALA A 64 -8.76 3.65 -8.41
CA ALA A 64 -7.83 2.53 -8.30
C ALA A 64 -8.11 1.60 -7.11
N GLY A 65 -8.94 2.01 -6.14
CA GLY A 65 -9.10 1.33 -4.86
C GLY A 65 -7.79 1.25 -4.05
N ARG A 66 -6.81 2.09 -4.36
CA ARG A 66 -5.46 2.10 -3.76
C ARG A 66 -5.14 3.51 -3.30
N TYR A 67 -4.72 3.65 -2.04
CA TYR A 67 -4.66 4.94 -1.35
C TYR A 67 -3.24 5.32 -0.87
N PRO A 68 -2.19 5.30 -1.72
CA PRO A 68 -0.81 5.57 -1.31
C PRO A 68 -0.57 6.98 -0.75
N MET A 69 -1.14 8.02 -1.37
CA MET A 69 -1.05 9.41 -0.94
C MET A 69 -1.84 9.64 0.35
N THR A 70 -3.06 9.12 0.43
CA THR A 70 -3.86 9.21 1.66
C THR A 70 -3.16 8.51 2.83
N ARG A 71 -2.55 7.33 2.62
CA ARG A 71 -1.74 6.66 3.64
C ARG A 71 -0.51 7.48 4.04
N MET A 72 0.20 8.08 3.07
CA MET A 72 1.34 8.96 3.35
C MET A 72 0.92 10.17 4.20
N LEU A 73 -0.20 10.81 3.88
CA LEU A 73 -0.72 11.95 4.63
C LEU A 73 -1.21 11.54 6.03
N ALA A 74 -1.90 10.40 6.15
CA ALA A 74 -2.33 9.86 7.44
C ALA A 74 -1.14 9.57 8.38
N ARG A 75 -0.01 9.09 7.84
CA ARG A 75 1.23 8.90 8.63
C ARG A 75 1.76 10.20 9.24
N ARG A 76 1.51 11.36 8.63
CA ARG A 76 1.90 12.66 9.20
C ARG A 76 1.12 13.00 10.47
N LEU A 77 -0.08 12.43 10.61
CA LEU A 77 -0.98 12.62 11.74
C LEU A 77 -0.81 11.53 12.81
N ALA A 78 -0.18 10.40 12.46
CA ALA A 78 0.03 9.31 13.41
C ALA A 78 0.96 9.77 14.54
N PRO A 79 0.61 9.51 15.82
CA PRO A 79 1.53 9.77 16.91
C PRO A 79 2.81 8.97 16.66
N LYS A 80 3.96 9.64 16.75
CA LYS A 80 5.26 8.97 16.79
C LYS A 80 5.32 8.15 18.08
N VAL A 81 4.74 6.96 18.06
CA VAL A 81 4.99 5.96 19.10
C VAL A 81 6.49 5.71 19.02
N GLY A 82 7.21 6.13 20.05
CA GLY A 82 8.66 6.07 20.10
C GLY A 82 9.12 4.70 19.65
N ALA A 83 10.08 4.68 18.73
CA ALA A 83 10.73 3.46 18.27
C ALA A 83 11.37 2.75 19.46
N SER A 84 10.59 1.92 20.17
CA SER A 84 11.14 0.89 21.01
C SER A 84 11.89 -0.03 20.06
N SER A 85 13.21 -0.01 20.15
CA SER A 85 14.14 -0.88 19.45
C SER A 85 13.72 -2.34 19.63
N GLN A 86 12.81 -2.83 18.79
CA GLN A 86 12.67 -4.26 18.58
C GLN A 86 13.90 -4.67 17.78
N ASN A 87 14.77 -5.43 18.44
CA ASN A 87 15.96 -6.02 17.85
C ASN A 87 15.53 -6.79 16.59
N GLY A 88 16.11 -6.47 15.43
CA GLY A 88 15.70 -7.07 14.15
C GLY A 88 15.80 -8.61 14.17
N ALA A 89 16.67 -9.17 15.00
CA ALA A 89 16.77 -10.61 15.23
C ALA A 89 15.54 -11.20 15.94
N MET A 90 14.98 -10.49 16.92
CA MET A 90 13.76 -10.90 17.61
C MET A 90 12.56 -10.88 16.67
N GLN A 91 12.47 -9.84 15.84
CA GLN A 91 11.39 -9.71 14.87
C GLN A 91 11.49 -10.75 13.75
N ALA A 92 12.70 -11.07 13.28
CA ALA A 92 12.90 -12.18 12.35
C ALA A 92 12.48 -13.54 12.94
N GLY A 93 12.74 -13.76 14.23
CA GLY A 93 12.29 -14.96 14.95
C GLY A 93 10.77 -15.09 15.02
N ILE A 94 10.07 -13.98 15.31
CA ILE A 94 8.59 -13.95 15.32
C ILE A 94 8.06 -14.26 13.91
N ILE A 95 8.56 -13.60 12.86
CA ILE A 95 8.15 -13.88 11.48
C ILE A 95 8.33 -15.36 11.11
N ALA A 96 9.47 -15.95 11.48
CA ALA A 96 9.76 -17.34 11.16
C ALA A 96 8.79 -18.31 11.86
N LYS A 97 8.42 -18.01 13.11
CA LYS A 97 7.43 -18.80 13.87
C LYS A 97 6.05 -18.70 13.21
N GLU A 98 5.50 -17.50 13.07
CA GLU A 98 4.13 -17.30 12.57
C GLU A 98 3.99 -17.82 11.12
N CYS A 99 4.99 -17.60 10.26
CA CYS A 99 4.98 -18.17 8.90
C CYS A 99 5.05 -19.70 8.90
N GLY A 100 5.76 -20.31 9.85
CA GLY A 100 5.84 -21.75 9.99
C GLY A 100 4.50 -22.36 10.43
N GLU A 101 3.83 -21.71 11.38
CA GLU A 101 2.51 -22.09 11.88
C GLU A 101 1.45 -21.94 10.78
N ALA A 102 1.46 -20.82 10.03
CA ALA A 102 0.62 -20.64 8.85
C ALA A 102 0.82 -21.73 7.79
N VAL A 103 2.06 -22.09 7.46
CA VAL A 103 2.36 -23.16 6.49
C VAL A 103 1.83 -24.51 6.99
N ALA A 104 2.03 -24.82 8.27
CA ALA A 104 1.54 -26.07 8.87
C ALA A 104 0.00 -26.15 8.86
N ALA A 105 -0.68 -25.04 9.17
CA ALA A 105 -2.12 -24.96 9.18
C ALA A 105 -2.72 -25.06 7.76
N ILE A 106 -2.10 -24.41 6.75
CA ILE A 106 -2.47 -24.56 5.33
C ILE A 106 -2.36 -26.02 4.90
N LEU A 107 -1.23 -26.68 5.18
CA LEU A 107 -1.04 -28.09 4.83
C LEU A 107 -2.07 -28.98 5.52
N SER A 108 -2.38 -28.70 6.78
CA SER A 108 -3.40 -29.44 7.53
C SER A 108 -4.80 -29.22 6.95
N ALA A 109 -5.12 -28.02 6.48
CA ALA A 109 -6.38 -27.71 5.82
C ALA A 109 -6.51 -28.36 4.44
N GLU A 110 -5.43 -28.43 3.65
CA GLU A 110 -5.43 -29.08 2.34
C GLU A 110 -5.54 -30.61 2.45
N MET A 111 -4.96 -31.19 3.51
CA MET A 111 -5.01 -32.63 3.77
C MET A 111 -6.28 -33.08 4.51
N SER A 112 -7.16 -32.15 4.90
CA SER A 112 -8.36 -32.41 5.68
C SER A 112 -9.63 -31.89 4.99
N ALA A 113 -10.72 -32.67 5.02
CA ALA A 113 -12.02 -32.24 4.48
C ALA A 113 -12.86 -31.41 5.48
N GLY A 114 -12.30 -31.03 6.63
CA GLY A 114 -13.01 -30.37 7.74
C GLY A 114 -13.03 -28.85 7.65
N ALA A 115 -14.20 -28.24 7.86
CA ALA A 115 -14.36 -26.78 7.87
C ALA A 115 -13.59 -26.07 9.00
N SER A 116 -13.31 -26.74 10.11
CA SER A 116 -12.50 -26.19 11.22
C SER A 116 -11.05 -25.95 10.78
N CYS A 117 -10.45 -26.90 10.06
CA CYS A 117 -9.07 -26.79 9.58
C CYS A 117 -8.88 -25.58 8.66
N ARG A 118 -9.92 -25.21 7.90
CA ARG A 118 -9.90 -24.00 7.06
C ARG A 118 -9.97 -22.71 7.88
N GLY A 119 -10.74 -22.70 8.97
CA GLY A 119 -10.79 -21.55 9.88
C GLY A 119 -9.47 -21.32 10.60
N ASP A 120 -8.87 -22.41 11.11
CA ASP A 120 -7.57 -22.37 11.77
C ASP A 120 -6.48 -21.89 10.80
N ALA A 121 -6.46 -22.38 9.55
CA ALA A 121 -5.52 -21.91 8.54
C ALA A 121 -5.66 -20.42 8.22
N LEU A 122 -6.89 -19.88 8.19
CA LEU A 122 -7.09 -18.44 7.97
C LEU A 122 -6.58 -17.60 9.15
N ALA A 123 -6.84 -18.04 10.38
CA ALA A 123 -6.36 -17.35 11.58
C ALA A 123 -4.81 -17.28 11.60
N GLU A 124 -4.15 -18.41 11.35
CA GLU A 124 -2.68 -18.49 11.32
C GLU A 124 -2.07 -17.66 10.18
N ILE A 125 -2.74 -17.57 9.03
CA ILE A 125 -2.34 -16.67 7.93
C ILE A 125 -2.44 -15.20 8.36
N ASP A 126 -3.51 -14.82 9.05
CA ASP A 126 -3.70 -13.45 9.52
C ASP A 126 -2.62 -13.05 10.54
N GLU A 127 -2.26 -13.95 11.47
CA GLU A 127 -1.16 -13.74 12.43
C GLU A 127 0.21 -13.56 11.72
N ALA A 128 0.49 -14.35 10.69
CA ALA A 128 1.69 -14.18 9.86
C ALA A 128 1.70 -12.83 9.11
N ILE A 129 0.54 -12.38 8.60
CA ILE A 129 0.40 -11.07 7.94
C ILE A 129 0.65 -9.93 8.94
N GLU A 130 0.13 -10.04 10.16
CA GLU A 130 0.37 -9.05 11.22
C GLU A 130 1.86 -8.95 11.57
N ALA A 131 2.54 -10.07 11.74
CA ALA A 131 3.98 -10.11 12.01
C ALA A 131 4.82 -9.46 10.90
N LEU A 132 4.50 -9.76 9.63
CA LEU A 132 5.17 -9.17 8.46
C LEU A 132 4.90 -7.67 8.34
N ASN A 133 3.67 -7.22 8.61
CA ASN A 133 3.33 -5.80 8.61
C ASN A 133 4.06 -5.02 9.70
N ALA A 134 4.19 -5.60 10.90
CA ALA A 134 4.98 -5.01 11.99
C ALA A 134 6.47 -4.88 11.62
N ALA A 135 7.02 -5.91 10.96
CA ALA A 135 8.41 -5.89 10.50
C ALA A 135 8.65 -4.83 9.42
N ARG A 136 7.72 -4.74 8.48
CA ARG A 136 7.73 -3.71 7.44
C ARG A 136 7.67 -2.31 8.04
N ALA A 137 6.78 -2.07 8.99
CA ALA A 137 6.68 -0.77 9.68
C ALA A 137 7.99 -0.40 10.37
N THR A 138 8.67 -1.38 10.97
CA THR A 138 9.97 -1.19 11.64
C THR A 138 11.08 -0.85 10.65
N LEU A 139 11.13 -1.50 9.49
CA LEU A 139 12.11 -1.20 8.44
C LEU A 139 11.86 0.17 7.79
N GLU A 140 10.60 0.51 7.52
CA GLU A 140 10.23 1.83 6.98
C GLU A 140 10.59 2.95 7.97
N ALA A 141 10.51 2.71 9.28
CA ALA A 141 10.90 3.67 10.31
C ALA A 141 12.42 3.87 10.46
N ARG A 142 13.26 3.00 9.87
CA ARG A 142 14.74 3.09 9.91
C ARG A 142 15.35 3.79 8.69
N GLN A 143 14.55 4.19 7.71
CA GLN A 143 15.02 4.84 6.48
C GLN A 143 15.03 6.39 6.55
N ASP A 144 14.78 6.97 7.73
CA ASP A 144 15.02 8.37 8.09
C ASP A 144 16.32 8.51 8.90
#